data_AF-A0A7W8ENQ0-F1
#
_entry.id   AF-A0A7W8ENQ0-F1
#
_cell.length_a   1.000
_cell.length_b   1.000
_cell.length_c   1.000
_cell.angle_alpha   90.00
_cell.angle_beta   90.00
_cell.angle_gamma   90.00
#
_symmetry.space_group_name_H-M   'P 1'
#
loop_
_entity.id
_entity.type
_entity.pdbx_description
1 polymer ?
#
loop_
_entity_poly.entity_id
_entity_poly.type
_entity_poly.pdbx_seq_one_letter_code
_entity_poly.pdbx_strand_id
1 'polypeptide(L)' 'MAAPATVACCAPIAREPISEDDAAEAAVLLKAVADPVRLRLLSMIGSHAGGEVCVCDLTGAFDLTAPRSPTT' A
#
# COMPACT_ATOMS: atom_id res chain seq x y z
N MET A 1 -8.44 -21.64 -11.67
CA MET A 1 -8.82 -20.40 -12.38
C MET A 1 -9.81 -19.67 -11.50
N ALA A 2 -9.34 -18.76 -10.64
CA ALA A 2 -10.20 -17.99 -9.74
C ALA A 2 -10.74 -16.78 -10.50
N ALA A 3 -12.06 -16.59 -10.49
CA ALA A 3 -12.73 -15.46 -11.12
C ALA A 3 -12.26 -14.14 -10.49
N PRO A 4 -12.19 -13.03 -11.26
CA PRO A 4 -11.89 -11.73 -10.67
C PRO A 4 -12.98 -11.43 -9.66
N ALA A 5 -12.59 -11.22 -8.40
CA ALA A 5 -13.48 -10.69 -7.39
C ALA A 5 -13.83 -9.26 -7.81
N THR A 6 -14.85 -9.11 -8.65
CA THR A 6 -15.57 -7.86 -8.77
C THR A 6 -15.96 -7.50 -7.34
N VAL A 7 -15.32 -6.46 -6.79
CA VAL A 7 -15.77 -5.84 -5.54
C VAL A 7 -17.25 -5.59 -5.75
N ALA A 8 -18.10 -6.44 -5.18
CA ALA A 8 -19.52 -6.26 -5.28
C ALA A 8 -19.76 -4.88 -4.68
N CYS A 9 -20.24 -3.95 -5.50
CA CYS A 9 -20.39 -2.52 -5.18
C CYS A 9 -21.17 -2.29 -3.86
N CYS A 10 -21.81 -3.34 -3.35
CA CYS A 10 -22.67 -3.34 -2.18
C CYS A 10 -22.39 -4.49 -1.19
N ALA A 11 -21.22 -5.16 -1.23
CA ALA A 11 -20.87 -6.06 -0.13
C ALA A 11 -20.66 -5.22 1.14
N PRO A 12 -21.24 -5.61 2.29
CA PRO A 12 -21.00 -4.90 3.54
C PRO A 12 -19.50 -4.90 3.84
N ILE A 13 -18.93 -3.70 4.01
CA ILE A 13 -17.49 -3.46 4.21
C ILE A 13 -16.96 -4.19 5.45
N ALA A 14 -17.80 -4.38 6.46
CA ALA A 14 -17.50 -5.19 7.63
C ALA A 14 -18.66 -6.16 7.90
N ARG A 15 -18.33 -7.42 8.20
CA ARG A 15 -19.31 -8.45 8.59
C ARG A 15 -19.65 -8.41 10.07
N GLU A 16 -18.70 -7.99 10.90
CA GLU A 16 -18.82 -7.83 12.35
C GLU A 16 -17.88 -6.67 12.76
N PRO A 17 -18.22 -5.85 13.76
CA PRO A 17 -17.29 -4.86 14.30
C PRO A 17 -16.02 -5.53 14.81
N ILE A 18 -14.86 -4.93 14.53
CA ILE A 18 -13.57 -5.38 15.08
C ILE A 18 -13.48 -5.02 16.57
N SER A 19 -12.68 -5.78 17.32
CA SER A 19 -12.43 -5.51 18.74
C SER A 19 -11.66 -4.20 18.92
N GLU A 20 -11.74 -3.60 20.12
CA GLU A 20 -10.99 -2.36 20.43
C GLU A 20 -9.47 -2.56 20.27
N ASP A 21 -8.94 -3.72 20.70
CA ASP A 21 -7.53 -4.07 20.53
C ASP A 21 -7.14 -4.19 19.05
N ASP A 22 -7.93 -4.91 18.25
CA ASP A 22 -7.69 -5.06 16.80
C ASP A 22 -7.72 -3.69 16.09
N ALA A 23 -8.64 -2.81 16.49
CA ALA A 23 -8.74 -1.45 15.98
C ALA A 23 -7.49 -0.62 16.33
N ALA A 24 -6.96 -0.76 17.55
CA ALA A 24 -5.75 -0.07 17.99
C ALA A 24 -4.53 -0.53 17.19
N GLU A 25 -4.36 -1.83 16.98
CA GLU A 25 -3.26 -2.38 16.16
C GLU A 25 -3.37 -1.94 14.70
N ALA A 26 -4.56 -2.06 14.11
CA ALA A 26 -4.82 -1.60 12.75
C ALA A 26 -4.57 -0.10 12.60
N ALA A 27 -4.94 0.72 13.59
CA ALA A 27 -4.70 2.16 13.55
C ALA A 27 -3.20 2.51 13.50
N VAL A 28 -2.33 1.73 14.14
CA VAL A 28 -0.87 1.95 14.06
C VAL A 28 -0.38 1.71 12.63
N LEU A 29 -0.79 0.59 12.02
CA LEU A 29 -0.41 0.25 10.65
C LEU A 29 -0.98 1.24 9.63
N LEU A 30 -2.25 1.60 9.78
CA LEU A 30 -2.94 2.57 8.93
C LEU A 30 -2.30 3.95 9.04
N LYS A 31 -1.94 4.41 10.24
CA LYS A 31 -1.20 5.67 10.41
C LYS A 31 0.13 5.67 9.69
N ALA A 32 0.84 4.53 9.70
CA ALA A 32 2.06 4.41 8.94
C ALA A 32 1.77 4.62 7.44
N VAL A 33 0.80 3.92 6.88
CA VAL A 33 0.53 4.01 5.44
C VAL A 33 -0.26 5.25 5.00
N ALA A 34 -0.89 6.01 5.91
CA ALA A 34 -1.79 7.13 5.62
C ALA A 34 -1.13 8.40 5.02
N ASP A 35 0.17 8.37 4.74
CA ASP A 35 0.83 9.42 3.98
C ASP A 35 0.53 9.26 2.47
N PRO A 36 0.14 10.33 1.75
CA PRO A 36 -0.26 10.23 0.34
C PRO A 36 0.85 9.70 -0.59
N VAL A 37 2.12 9.97 -0.27
CA VAL A 37 3.27 9.44 -1.02
C VAL A 37 3.40 7.94 -0.78
N ARG A 38 3.31 7.50 0.48
CA ARG A 38 3.34 6.08 0.86
C ARG A 38 2.18 5.29 0.27
N LEU A 39 0.96 5.84 0.27
CA LEU A 39 -0.20 5.20 -0.36
C LEU A 39 0.00 5.00 -1.86
N ARG A 40 0.50 6.03 -2.55
CA ARG A 40 0.77 5.95 -4.00
C ARG A 40 1.84 4.90 -4.30
N LEU A 41 2.88 4.83 -3.47
CA LEU A 41 3.93 3.81 -3.61
C LEU A 41 3.37 2.40 -3.43
N LEU A 42 2.57 2.16 -2.37
CA LEU A 42 1.91 0.89 -2.13
C LEU A 42 0.98 0.48 -3.28
N SER A 43 0.24 1.43 -3.85
CA SER A 43 -0.63 1.20 -5.00
C SER A 43 0.16 0.78 -6.24
N MET A 44 1.30 1.43 -6.51
CA MET A 44 2.19 1.05 -7.63
C MET A 44 2.76 -0.36 -7.45
N ILE A 45 3.18 -0.72 -6.23
CA ILE A 45 3.70 -2.05 -5.90
C ILE A 45 2.62 -3.13 -6.04
N GLY A 46 1.45 -2.91 -5.46
CA GLY A 46 0.33 -3.86 -5.52
C GLY A 46 -0.26 -4.05 -6.91
N SER A 47 -0.05 -3.10 -7.83
CA SER A 47 -0.53 -3.17 -9.21
C SER A 47 0.45 -3.86 -10.17
N HIS A 48 1.70 -4.12 -9.76
CA HIS A 48 2.67 -4.81 -10.59
C HIS A 48 2.42 -6.31 -10.61
N ALA A 49 2.40 -6.90 -11.81
CA ALA A 49 2.30 -8.34 -12.03
C ALA A 49 3.60 -9.02 -11.57
N GLY A 50 3.72 -9.29 -10.27
CA GLY A 50 4.93 -9.79 -9.62
C GLY A 50 5.11 -9.28 -8.19
N GLY A 51 4.37 -8.23 -7.78
CA GLY A 51 4.45 -7.68 -6.42
C GLY A 51 5.76 -6.92 -6.14
N GLU A 52 6.58 -6.72 -7.16
CA GLU A 52 7.85 -6.01 -7.10
C GLU A 52 7.86 -4.90 -8.14
N VAL A 53 8.37 -3.75 -7.74
CA VAL A 53 8.61 -2.59 -8.62
C VAL A 53 10.09 -2.32 -8.58
N CYS A 54 10.71 -2.22 -9.74
CA CYS A 54 12.11 -1.83 -9.80
C CYS A 54 12.25 -0.39 -9.27
N VAL A 55 13.29 -0.12 -8.48
CA VAL A 55 13.59 1.24 -7.99
C VAL A 55 13.73 2.25 -9.14
N CYS A 56 14.14 1.78 -10.32
CA CYS A 56 14.24 2.58 -11.55
C CYS A 56 12.87 3.06 -12.07
N ASP A 57 11.77 2.36 -11.78
CA ASP A 57 10.41 2.78 -12.14
C ASP A 57 9.82 3.77 -11.13
N LEU A 58 10.40 3.84 -9.92
CA LEU A 58 9.97 4.76 -8.85
C LEU A 58 10.60 6.14 -8.98
N THR A 59 11.79 6.24 -9.57
CA THR A 59 12.54 7.48 -9.76
C THR A 59 11.85 8.51 -10.67
N GLY A 60 10.81 8.13 -11.43
CA GLY A 60 9.99 9.06 -12.21
C GLY A 60 8.66 9.47 -11.55
N ALA A 61 8.20 8.74 -10.53
CA ALA A 61 6.90 8.94 -9.90
C ALA A 61 6.95 9.82 -8.64
N PHE A 62 8.14 10.00 -8.08
CA PHE A 62 8.39 10.73 -6.85
C PHE A 62 9.69 11.53 -6.98
N ASP A 63 9.70 12.78 -6.51
CA ASP A 63 10.92 13.55 -6.26
C ASP A 63 11.66 12.99 -5.04
N LEU A 64 12.10 11.73 -5.16
CA LEU A 64 12.98 11.10 -4.18
C LEU A 64 14.38 11.61 -4.47
N THR A 65 14.82 12.60 -3.71
CA THR A 65 16.25 12.84 -3.56
C THR A 65 16.84 11.55 -3.00
N ALA A 66 17.47 10.74 -3.85
CA ALA A 66 18.11 9.51 -3.44
C ALA A 66 19.01 9.83 -2.23
N PRO A 67 18.92 9.07 -1.12
CA PRO A 67 19.89 9.22 -0.05
C PRO A 67 21.26 8.97 -0.69
N ARG A 68 22.10 10.01 -0.70
CA ARG A 68 23.45 9.94 -1.23
C ARG A 68 24.12 8.76 -0.52
N SER A 69 24.30 7.65 -1.23
CA SER A 69 25.12 6.57 -0.73
C SER A 69 26.48 7.17 -0.34
N PRO A 70 27.08 6.75 0.78
CA PRO A 70 28.48 7.07 1.03
C PRO A 70 29.29 6.40 -0.09
N THR A 71 29.59 7.16 -1.14
CA THR A 71 30.61 6.78 -2.09
C THR A 71 31.92 6.66 -1.31
N THR A 72 32.65 5.58 -1.57
CA THR A 72 34.03 5.31 -1.14
C THR A 72 34.88 6.56 -0.96
#